data_AF-V5KVY4-F1
#
_entry.id   AF-V5KVY4-F1
#
_cell.length_a   1.000
_cell.length_b   1.000
_cell.length_c   1.000
_cell.angle_alpha   90.00
_cell.angle_beta   90.00
_cell.angle_gamma   90.00
#
_symmetry.space_group_name_H-M   'P 1'
#
loop_
_entity.id
_entity.type
_entity.pdbx_description
1 polymer ?
#
loop_
_entity_poly.entity_id
_entity_poly.type
_entity_poly.pdbx_seq_one_letter_code
_entity_poly.pdbx_strand_id
1 'polypeptide(L)'
;HIGEVGDATDALVAVLDRDVSRPSKQAAFRTRERLPLSDFPVPGYGHVRLGDYLIGSIQFSSGCPYQCEFCDIPGLYGRQPRLKTPEQVIAELDAMMAQPARPQTIYFVDDNFIGNKKA
;
A
#
# COMPACT_ATOMS: atom_id res chain seq x y z
N HIS A 1 5.74 -12.06 8.24
CA HIS A 1 4.93 -10.83 8.20
C HIS A 1 4.49 -10.65 6.77
N ILE A 2 3.19 -10.39 6.55
CA ILE A 2 2.64 -10.18 5.21
C ILE A 2 3.11 -8.83 4.64
N GLY A 3 3.42 -7.84 5.48
CA GLY A 3 4.08 -6.61 5.03
C GLY A 3 3.30 -5.93 3.91
N GLU A 4 4.03 -5.51 2.88
CA GLU A 4 3.47 -4.97 1.65
C GLU A 4 2.92 -6.09 0.73
N VAL A 5 1.94 -5.76 -0.10
CA VAL A 5 1.31 -6.65 -1.08
C VAL A 5 2.35 -7.39 -1.92
N GLY A 6 2.14 -8.69 -2.08
CA GLY A 6 3.06 -9.62 -2.72
C GLY A 6 2.61 -11.07 -2.56
N ASP A 7 3.52 -12.01 -2.82
CA ASP A 7 3.27 -13.45 -2.84
C ASP A 7 2.58 -14.01 -1.57
N ALA A 8 2.93 -13.46 -0.41
CA ALA A 8 2.30 -13.84 0.85
C ALA A 8 0.86 -13.36 1.00
N THR A 9 0.49 -12.25 0.35
CA THR A 9 -0.90 -11.75 0.32
C THR A 9 -1.74 -12.69 -0.52
N ASP A 10 -1.25 -13.10 -1.69
CA ASP A 10 -1.93 -14.07 -2.56
C ASP A 10 -2.10 -15.42 -1.86
N ALA A 11 -1.07 -15.88 -1.15
CA ALA A 11 -1.14 -17.09 -0.35
C ALA A 11 -2.19 -17.01 0.77
N LEU A 12 -2.34 -15.84 1.41
CA LEU A 12 -3.40 -15.62 2.40
C LEU A 12 -4.79 -15.69 1.74
N VAL A 13 -5.00 -14.97 0.63
CA VAL A 13 -6.27 -14.96 -0.09
C VAL A 13 -6.66 -16.38 -0.53
N ALA A 14 -5.71 -17.13 -1.10
CA ALA A 14 -5.94 -18.51 -1.53
C ALA A 14 -6.32 -19.47 -0.37
N VAL A 15 -5.93 -19.16 0.87
CA VAL A 15 -6.38 -19.91 2.05
C VAL A 15 -7.80 -19.50 2.43
N LEU A 16 -8.09 -18.19 2.46
CA LEU A 16 -9.42 -17.67 2.81
C LEU A 16 -10.51 -18.10 1.83
N ASP A 17 -10.18 -18.18 0.53
CA ASP A 17 -11.10 -18.65 -0.51
C ASP A 17 -11.48 -20.13 -0.33
N ARG A 18 -10.63 -20.92 0.33
CA ARG A 18 -10.90 -22.34 0.62
C ARG A 18 -11.72 -22.51 1.88
N ASP A 19 -11.34 -21.83 2.95
CA ASP A 19 -12.00 -21.91 4.24
C ASP A 19 -11.67 -20.68 5.11
N VAL A 20 -12.71 -20.08 5.67
CA VAL A 20 -12.62 -18.94 6.60
C VAL A 20 -12.67 -19.38 8.07
N SER A 21 -12.80 -20.69 8.33
CA SER A 21 -12.78 -21.23 9.68
C SER A 21 -11.42 -21.01 10.35
N ARG A 22 -11.43 -20.80 11.67
CA ARG A 22 -10.21 -20.53 12.42
C ARG A 22 -9.33 -21.80 12.42
N PRO A 23 -8.08 -21.73 11.94
CA PRO A 23 -7.20 -22.88 11.96
C PRO A 23 -6.83 -23.27 13.39
N SER A 24 -6.63 -24.57 13.63
CA SER A 24 -6.24 -25.12 14.94
C SER A 24 -4.81 -24.75 15.36
N LYS A 25 -4.02 -24.18 14.44
CA LYS A 25 -2.67 -23.65 14.66
C LYS A 25 -2.51 -22.32 13.95
N GLN A 26 -1.60 -21.48 14.43
CA GLN A 26 -1.30 -20.20 13.79
C GLN A 26 -0.73 -20.42 12.38
N ALA A 27 -1.38 -19.83 11.38
CA ALA A 27 -0.83 -19.70 10.04
C ALA A 27 0.12 -18.49 9.97
N ALA A 28 1.30 -18.67 9.38
CA ALA A 28 2.29 -17.61 9.24
C ALA A 28 2.67 -17.45 7.77
N PHE A 29 2.48 -16.24 7.25
CA PHE A 29 2.85 -15.86 5.89
C PHE A 29 4.00 -14.85 5.92
N ARG A 30 4.91 -14.95 4.95
CA ARG A 30 6.07 -14.08 4.83
C ARG A 30 6.32 -13.74 3.38
N THR A 31 6.25 -12.46 3.07
CA THR A 31 6.49 -11.95 1.72
C THR A 31 7.94 -12.18 1.33
N ARG A 32 8.15 -12.81 0.18
CA ARG A 32 9.45 -13.00 -0.44
C ARG A 32 9.58 -12.13 -1.69
N GLU A 33 8.49 -12.05 -2.44
CA GLU A 33 8.38 -11.24 -3.64
C GLU A 33 7.25 -10.24 -3.47
N ARG A 34 7.58 -8.96 -3.59
CA ARG A 34 6.60 -7.88 -3.50
C ARG A 34 6.05 -7.60 -4.88
N LEU A 35 4.75 -7.33 -4.93
CA LEU A 35 4.12 -6.90 -6.16
C LEU A 35 4.71 -5.53 -6.58
N PRO A 36 5.01 -5.31 -7.87
CA PRO A 36 5.36 -3.99 -8.35
C PRO A 36 4.26 -2.97 -8.03
N LEU A 37 4.61 -1.74 -7.61
CA LEU A 37 3.60 -0.72 -7.32
C LEU A 37 2.76 -0.35 -8.55
N SER A 38 3.29 -0.54 -9.76
CA SER A 38 2.54 -0.38 -11.02
C SER A 38 1.34 -1.31 -11.13
N ASP A 39 1.39 -2.43 -10.42
CA ASP A 39 0.40 -3.50 -10.52
C ASP A 39 -0.56 -3.48 -9.32
N PHE A 40 -0.41 -2.51 -8.42
CA PHE A 40 -1.34 -2.33 -7.31
C PHE A 40 -2.70 -1.90 -7.86
N PRO A 41 -3.79 -2.54 -7.41
CA PRO A 41 -5.12 -2.08 -7.75
C PRO A 41 -5.38 -0.72 -7.09
N VAL A 42 -6.30 0.05 -7.68
CA VAL A 42 -6.88 1.22 -7.01
C VAL A 42 -7.47 0.72 -5.67
N PRO A 43 -7.11 1.34 -4.52
CA PRO A 43 -7.69 0.95 -3.24
C PRO A 43 -9.21 1.00 -3.30
N GLY A 44 -9.86 0.12 -2.54
CA GLY A 44 -11.31 -0.02 -2.53
C GLY A 44 -12.05 1.15 -1.85
N TYR A 45 -11.79 2.39 -2.29
CA TYR A 45 -12.36 3.62 -1.74
C TYR A 45 -13.89 3.55 -1.69
N GLY A 46 -14.55 2.94 -2.69
CA GLY A 46 -16.00 2.74 -2.71
C GLY A 46 -16.57 1.84 -1.60
N HIS A 47 -15.73 1.10 -0.86
CA HIS A 47 -16.16 0.28 0.28
C HIS A 47 -16.20 1.06 1.60
N VAL A 48 -15.73 2.31 1.61
CA VAL A 48 -15.72 3.19 2.78
C VAL A 48 -16.33 4.54 2.43
N ARG A 49 -17.00 5.18 3.39
CA ARG A 49 -17.50 6.55 3.22
C ARG A 49 -16.38 7.53 3.52
N LEU A 50 -15.73 8.05 2.48
CA LEU A 50 -14.53 8.86 2.66
C LEU A 50 -14.78 10.20 3.38
N GLY A 51 -15.98 10.76 3.26
CA GLY A 51 -16.38 11.96 3.99
C GLY A 51 -16.44 11.81 5.52
N ASP A 52 -16.44 10.58 6.04
CA ASP A 52 -16.36 10.32 7.48
C ASP A 52 -14.92 10.50 8.02
N TYR A 53 -13.94 10.70 7.13
CA TYR A 53 -12.52 10.81 7.46
C TYR A 53 -11.97 12.19 7.13
N LEU A 54 -11.17 12.75 8.05
CA LEU A 54 -10.49 14.03 7.84
C LEU A 54 -9.48 13.98 6.68
N ILE A 55 -8.76 12.86 6.57
CA ILE A 55 -7.61 12.69 5.68
C ILE A 55 -7.85 11.48 4.76
N GLY A 56 -7.74 11.71 3.46
CA GLY A 56 -7.56 10.66 2.45
C GLY A 56 -6.08 10.41 2.25
N SER A 57 -5.63 9.17 2.43
CA SER A 57 -4.24 8.80 2.25
C SER A 57 -3.99 8.31 0.82
N ILE A 58 -2.91 8.77 0.22
CA ILE A 58 -2.42 8.28 -1.07
C ILE A 58 -0.95 7.91 -0.95
N GLN A 59 -0.54 6.83 -1.62
CA GLN A 59 0.86 6.41 -1.66
C GLN A 59 1.36 6.49 -3.10
N PHE A 60 2.43 7.25 -3.34
CA PHE A 60 3.10 7.34 -4.62
C PHE A 60 4.32 6.41 -4.67
N SER A 61 5.07 6.32 -3.59
CA SER A 61 6.31 5.54 -3.50
C SER A 61 6.36 4.64 -2.27
N SER A 62 7.17 3.59 -2.38
CA SER A 62 7.43 2.65 -1.27
C SER A 62 8.88 2.21 -1.25
N GLY A 63 9.47 2.21 -0.05
CA GLY A 63 10.87 1.93 0.19
C GLY A 63 11.73 3.19 0.23
N CYS A 64 12.89 3.10 0.89
CA CYS A 64 13.75 4.25 1.16
C CYS A 64 15.23 3.85 1.12
N PRO A 65 16.10 4.58 0.39
CA PRO A 65 17.53 4.24 0.27
C PRO A 65 18.35 4.64 1.50
N TYR A 66 17.81 5.50 2.36
CA TYR A 66 18.52 6.01 3.52
C TYR A 66 18.76 4.91 4.58
N GLN A 67 19.73 5.16 5.45
CA GLN A 67 20.16 4.26 6.52
C GLN A 67 20.02 4.95 7.89
N CYS A 68 18.85 5.55 8.11
CA CYS A 68 18.54 6.12 9.40
C CYS A 68 18.47 5.00 10.45
N GLU A 69 19.28 5.08 11.50
CA GLU A 69 19.38 4.04 12.54
C GLU A 69 18.06 3.76 13.27
N PHE A 70 17.17 4.75 13.28
CA PHE A 70 15.86 4.70 13.92
C PHE A 70 14.74 4.18 13.01
N CYS A 71 15.02 3.92 11.72
CA CYS A 71 14.01 3.71 10.70
C CYS A 71 13.93 2.24 10.27
N ASP A 72 12.72 1.68 10.30
CA ASP A 72 12.43 0.29 9.91
C ASP A 72 11.99 0.15 8.43
N ILE A 73 11.75 1.26 7.74
CA ILE A 73 11.32 1.31 6.33
C ILE A 73 12.20 0.46 5.40
N PRO A 74 13.56 0.53 5.45
CA PRO A 74 14.40 -0.34 4.64
C PRO A 74 14.15 -1.84 4.86
N GLY A 75 13.83 -2.24 6.10
CA GLY A 75 13.53 -3.62 6.46
C GLY A 75 12.13 -4.06 6.04
N LEU A 76 11.14 -3.17 6.15
CA LEU A 76 9.73 -3.45 5.81
C LEU A 76 9.46 -3.36 4.31
N TYR A 77 9.91 -2.27 3.67
CA TYR A 77 9.56 -1.87 2.31
C TYR A 77 10.76 -1.84 1.34
N GLY A 78 11.96 -2.16 1.83
CA GLY A 78 13.15 -2.31 1.00
C GLY A 78 13.90 -1.00 0.76
N ARG A 79 15.11 -1.14 0.20
CA ARG A 79 16.06 -0.04 0.02
C ARG A 79 15.95 0.65 -1.33
N GLN A 80 15.32 0.01 -2.29
CA GLN A 80 15.09 0.55 -3.62
C GLN A 80 13.66 1.11 -3.67
N PRO A 81 13.49 2.44 -3.78
CA PRO A 81 12.18 3.03 -3.96
C PRO A 81 11.54 2.47 -5.22
N ARG A 82 10.31 1.99 -5.08
CA ARG A 82 9.41 1.70 -6.20
C ARG A 82 8.39 2.82 -6.27
N LEU A 83 7.95 3.15 -7.48
CA LEU A 83 7.08 4.29 -7.75
C LEU A 83 5.83 3.82 -8.48
N LYS A 84 4.70 4.46 -8.18
CA LYS A 84 3.54 4.46 -9.06
C LYS A 84 3.75 5.43 -10.22
N THR A 85 3.03 5.19 -11.30
CA THR A 85 2.91 6.16 -12.40
C THR A 85 2.02 7.35 -11.97
N PRO A 86 2.21 8.55 -12.56
CA PRO A 86 1.30 9.67 -12.35
C PRO A 86 -0.16 9.31 -12.64
N GLU A 87 -0.41 8.48 -13.66
CA GLU A 87 -1.74 8.04 -14.06
C GLU A 87 -2.42 7.22 -12.96
N GLN A 88 -1.68 6.35 -12.27
CA GLN A 88 -2.23 5.61 -11.11
C GLN A 88 -2.60 6.56 -9.96
N VAL A 89 -1.76 7.57 -9.68
CA VAL A 89 -2.03 8.56 -8.63
C VAL A 89 -3.28 9.36 -8.98
N ILE A 90 -3.43 9.81 -10.22
CA ILE A 90 -4.61 10.53 -10.70
C ILE A 90 -5.86 9.63 -10.60
N ALA A 91 -5.77 8.37 -11.02
CA ALA A 91 -6.89 7.44 -10.92
C ALA A 91 -7.37 7.22 -9.47
N GLU A 92 -6.46 7.16 -8.50
CA GLU A 92 -6.82 7.10 -7.08
C GLU A 92 -7.51 8.38 -6.59
N LEU A 93 -7.00 9.55 -6.98
CA LEU A 93 -7.62 10.83 -6.65
C LEU A 93 -9.02 10.94 -7.27
N ASP A 94 -9.17 10.57 -8.54
CA ASP A 94 -10.46 10.55 -9.23
C ASP A 94 -11.45 9.61 -8.52
N ALA A 95 -11.00 8.43 -8.09
CA ALA A 95 -11.83 7.50 -7.34
C ALA A 95 -12.30 8.06 -5.98
N MET A 96 -11.44 8.80 -5.26
CA MET A 96 -11.86 9.49 -4.03
C MET A 96 -12.84 10.63 -4.32
N MET A 97 -12.56 11.40 -5.38
CA MET A 97 -13.31 12.59 -5.77
C MET A 97 -14.69 12.26 -6.37
N ALA A 98 -14.86 11.06 -6.89
CA ALA A 98 -16.16 10.56 -7.37
C ALA A 98 -17.17 10.31 -6.24
N GLN A 99 -16.74 10.26 -4.96
CA GLN A 99 -17.67 10.09 -3.85
C GLN A 99 -18.44 11.40 -3.54
N PRO A 100 -19.74 11.32 -3.19
CA PRO A 100 -20.52 12.50 -2.81
C PRO A 100 -19.95 13.26 -1.60
N ALA A 101 -19.39 12.52 -0.64
CA ALA A 101 -18.72 13.05 0.53
C ALA A 101 -17.26 12.58 0.52
N ARG A 102 -16.33 13.53 0.55
CA ARG A 102 -14.89 13.32 0.33
C ARG A 102 -14.06 13.83 1.51
N PRO A 103 -12.83 13.34 1.69
CA PRO A 103 -11.95 13.85 2.73
C PRO A 103 -11.63 15.33 2.48
N GLN A 104 -11.39 16.08 3.53
CA GLN A 104 -11.05 17.50 3.42
C GLN A 104 -9.60 17.72 2.96
N THR A 105 -8.74 16.74 3.26
CA THR A 105 -7.30 16.81 2.97
C THR A 105 -6.84 15.51 2.35
N ILE A 106 -5.97 15.59 1.35
CA ILE A 106 -5.22 14.45 0.82
C ILE A 106 -3.80 14.50 1.36
N TYR A 107 -3.32 13.37 1.87
CA TYR A 107 -1.99 13.24 2.45
C TYR A 107 -1.20 12.12 1.78
N PHE A 108 -0.03 12.48 1.24
CA PHE A 108 0.92 11.51 0.71
C PHE A 108 1.64 10.82 1.88
N VAL A 109 1.45 9.51 2.02
CA VAL A 109 1.97 8.72 3.16
C VAL A 109 3.38 8.19 2.94
N ASP A 110 4.03 8.60 1.85
CA ASP A 110 5.34 8.13 1.42
C ASP A 110 6.43 8.37 2.47
N ASP A 111 7.24 7.35 2.74
CA ASP A 111 8.43 7.46 3.61
C ASP A 111 9.48 8.43 3.04
N ASN A 112 9.50 8.56 1.71
CA ASN A 112 10.35 9.50 1.01
C ASN A 112 9.67 9.99 -0.28
N PHE A 113 8.85 11.03 -0.14
CA PHE A 113 8.16 11.64 -1.27
C PHE A 113 9.11 12.25 -2.33
N ILE A 114 10.26 12.79 -1.89
CA ILE A 114 11.26 13.42 -2.78
C ILE A 114 12.21 12.34 -3.31
N GLY A 115 11.65 11.26 -3.88
CA GLY A 115 12.37 10.12 -4.45
C GLY A 115 13.68 10.52 -5.14
N ASN A 116 14.73 9.73 -4.93
CA ASN A 116 16.13 10.00 -5.29
C ASN A 116 16.29 10.87 -6.55
N LYS A 117 16.69 12.15 -6.37
CA LYS A 117 16.93 13.13 -7.46
C LYS A 117 17.94 12.68 -8.54
N LYS A 118 18.64 11.56 -8.33
CA LYS A 118 19.68 11.02 -9.22
C LYS A 118 19.31 9.69 -9.90
N ALA A 119 18.04 9.26 -9.84
CA ALA A 119 17.56 8.18 -10.70
C ALA A 119 17.38 8.69 -12.13
#